data_AF-V9E1H7-F1
#
_entry.id   AF-V9E1H7-F1
#
_cell.length_a   1.000
_cell.length_b   1.000
_cell.length_c   1.000
_cell.angle_alpha   90.00
_cell.angle_beta   90.00
_cell.angle_gamma   90.00
#
_symmetry.space_group_name_H-M   'P 1'
#
loop_
_entity.id
_entity.type
_entity.pdbx_description
1 polymer ?
#
loop_
_entity_poly.entity_id
_entity_poly.type
_entity_poly.pdbx_seq_one_letter_code
_entity_poly.pdbx_strand_id
1 'polypeptide(L)'
;MASLSAAEEAKVSADLLRAMESEPDARVDILVQLASPSQAVQDSCDRSDLSGADRAQRASCVAESLQDFAQQTQQPVKDLLAQHSDLYSTSTFLWINNSVAVKSACRELIIALARLDAVEKIDMEQVFEIQAGAGMFTAE
;
A
#
# COMPACT_ATOMS: atom_id res chain seq x y z
N MET A 1 -5.34 25.94 -6.04
CA MET A 1 -5.31 24.47 -6.08
C MET A 1 -3.87 24.04 -6.16
N ALA A 2 -3.42 23.18 -5.25
CA ALA A 2 -2.02 22.76 -5.23
C ALA A 2 -1.80 21.70 -6.31
N SER A 3 -0.92 21.99 -7.27
CA SER A 3 -0.56 21.07 -8.36
C SER A 3 0.51 20.08 -7.88
N LEU A 4 0.55 18.91 -8.50
CA LEU A 4 1.67 17.99 -8.37
C LEU A 4 2.81 18.42 -9.30
N SER A 5 4.04 18.13 -8.91
CA SER A 5 5.22 18.15 -9.79
C SER A 5 5.28 16.89 -10.63
N ALA A 6 6.05 16.91 -11.72
CA ALA A 6 6.20 15.75 -12.61
C ALA A 6 6.65 14.46 -11.88
N ALA A 7 7.49 14.59 -10.84
CA ALA A 7 7.95 13.45 -10.05
C ALA A 7 6.85 12.87 -9.15
N GLU A 8 5.95 13.73 -8.65
CA GLU A 8 4.82 13.30 -7.82
C GLU A 8 3.68 12.75 -8.69
N GLU A 9 3.43 13.34 -9.86
CA GLU A 9 2.49 12.80 -10.86
C GLU A 9 2.93 11.42 -11.35
N ALA A 10 4.23 11.18 -11.50
CA ALA A 10 4.76 9.87 -11.92
C ALA A 10 4.44 8.74 -10.91
N LYS A 11 4.15 9.07 -9.65
CA LYS A 11 3.70 8.10 -8.64
C LYS A 11 2.23 7.76 -8.80
N VAL A 12 1.41 8.63 -9.39
CA VAL A 12 -0.03 8.46 -9.53
C VAL A 12 -0.33 7.79 -10.87
N SER A 13 -1.13 6.73 -10.86
CA SER A 13 -1.47 6.04 -12.11
C SER A 13 -2.26 6.94 -13.07
N ALA A 14 -2.07 6.75 -14.38
CA ALA A 14 -2.71 7.58 -15.40
C ALA A 14 -4.25 7.52 -15.35
N ASP A 15 -4.81 6.36 -14.99
CA ASP A 15 -6.26 6.20 -14.84
C ASP A 15 -6.79 6.95 -13.63
N LEU A 16 -6.04 6.98 -12.52
CA LEU A 16 -6.38 7.75 -11.33
C LEU A 16 -6.29 9.26 -11.60
N LEU A 17 -5.24 9.72 -12.30
CA LEU A 17 -5.13 11.11 -12.75
C LEU A 17 -6.33 11.52 -13.62
N ARG A 18 -6.70 10.68 -14.61
CA ARG A 18 -7.85 10.94 -15.49
C ARG A 18 -9.16 11.01 -14.71
N ALA A 19 -9.36 10.13 -13.72
CA ALA A 19 -10.54 10.16 -12.86
C ALA A 19 -10.60 11.45 -12.03
N MET A 20 -9.48 11.88 -11.45
CA MET A 20 -9.38 13.13 -10.68
C MET A 20 -9.61 14.39 -11.53
N GLU A 21 -9.24 14.35 -12.82
CA GLU A 21 -9.47 15.47 -13.76
C GLU A 21 -10.92 15.53 -14.25
N SER A 22 -11.54 14.37 -14.48
CA SER A 22 -12.90 14.29 -15.02
C SER A 22 -13.96 14.63 -13.97
N GLU A 23 -13.73 14.21 -12.72
CA GLU A 23 -14.65 14.40 -11.61
C GLU A 23 -13.89 14.89 -10.36
N PRO A 24 -13.69 16.20 -10.18
CA PRO A 24 -12.82 16.74 -9.13
C PRO A 24 -13.33 16.47 -7.71
N ASP A 25 -14.63 16.25 -7.54
CA ASP A 25 -15.28 15.94 -6.27
C ASP A 25 -15.49 14.42 -6.07
N ALA A 26 -15.06 13.58 -7.01
CA ALA A 26 -15.20 12.13 -6.89
C ALA A 26 -14.27 11.59 -5.80
N ARG A 27 -14.79 10.64 -5.03
CA ARG A 27 -14.04 9.86 -4.06
C ARG A 27 -13.75 8.50 -4.65
N VAL A 28 -12.50 8.07 -4.57
CA VAL A 28 -12.02 6.85 -5.22
C VAL A 28 -11.29 5.96 -4.23
N ASP A 29 -11.41 4.65 -4.40
CA ASP A 29 -10.64 3.68 -3.65
C ASP A 29 -9.24 3.59 -4.25
N ILE A 30 -8.21 3.68 -3.41
CA ILE A 30 -6.81 3.70 -3.85
C ILE A 30 -5.98 2.67 -3.08
N LEU A 31 -4.91 2.21 -3.73
CA LEU A 31 -3.85 1.43 -3.14
C LEU A 31 -2.54 2.21 -3.23
N VAL A 32 -1.97 2.53 -2.08
CA VAL A 32 -0.68 3.20 -1.95
C VAL A 32 0.39 2.15 -1.73
N GLN A 33 1.34 2.04 -2.66
CA GLN A 33 2.48 1.15 -2.56
C GLN A 33 3.69 1.92 -2.04
N LEU A 34 4.34 1.38 -1.03
CA LEU A 34 5.58 1.91 -0.48
C LEU A 34 6.76 1.03 -0.90
N ALA A 35 7.97 1.49 -0.55
CA ALA A 35 9.22 0.82 -0.89
C ALA A 35 9.18 -0.70 -0.63
N SER A 36 9.70 -1.47 -1.59
CA SER A 36 9.69 -2.94 -1.52
C SER A 36 10.32 -3.48 -0.23
N PRO A 37 9.63 -4.40 0.48
CA PRO A 37 10.18 -5.10 1.65
C PRO A 37 11.45 -5.92 1.34
N SER A 38 11.75 -6.17 0.06
CA SER A 38 12.89 -6.98 -0.37
C SER A 38 14.23 -6.43 0.09
N GLN A 39 14.36 -5.10 0.23
CA GLN A 39 15.57 -4.47 0.77
C GLN A 39 15.72 -4.75 2.27
N ALA A 40 14.61 -4.76 3.02
CA ALA A 40 14.59 -5.09 4.44
C ALA A 40 15.05 -6.53 4.73
N VAL A 41 14.77 -7.48 3.85
CA VAL A 41 15.20 -8.89 3.99
C VAL A 41 16.71 -9.04 3.83
N GLN A 42 17.38 -8.14 3.10
CA GLN A 42 18.82 -8.18 2.91
C GLN A 42 19.57 -7.62 4.12
N ASP A 43 19.00 -6.60 4.77
CA ASP A 43 19.56 -5.94 5.94
C ASP A 43 19.19 -6.65 7.25
N SER A 44 18.18 -7.53 7.23
CA SER A 44 17.74 -8.27 8.40
C SER A 44 18.23 -9.71 8.42
N CYS A 45 18.48 -10.19 9.64
CA CYS A 45 18.98 -11.52 9.93
C CYS A 45 20.44 -11.72 9.46
N ASP A 46 21.38 -11.14 10.20
CA ASP A 46 22.81 -11.39 10.04
C ASP A 46 23.08 -12.91 10.06
N ARG A 47 23.77 -13.42 9.03
CA ARG A 47 24.05 -14.87 8.87
C ARG A 47 24.77 -15.47 10.09
N SER A 48 25.46 -14.63 10.85
CA SER A 48 26.22 -14.98 12.05
C SER A 48 25.32 -15.49 13.17
N ASP A 49 24.15 -14.87 13.39
CA ASP A 49 23.22 -15.19 14.50
C ASP A 49 22.31 -16.39 14.22
N LEU A 50 22.17 -16.80 12.95
CA LEU A 50 21.31 -17.91 12.54
C LEU A 50 22.06 -19.19 12.15
N SER A 51 23.37 -19.22 12.36
CA SER A 51 24.25 -20.34 12.02
C SER A 51 23.87 -21.66 12.73
N GLY A 52 23.13 -21.60 13.84
CA GLY A 52 22.54 -22.74 14.54
C GLY A 52 21.01 -22.79 14.59
N ALA A 53 20.32 -21.84 13.94
CA ALA A 53 18.87 -21.73 14.01
C ALA A 53 18.16 -22.72 13.08
N ASP A 54 17.07 -23.33 13.55
CA ASP A 54 16.22 -24.19 12.74
C ASP A 54 15.40 -23.39 11.71
N ARG A 55 14.71 -24.12 10.81
CA ARG A 55 13.93 -23.49 9.73
C ARG A 55 12.82 -22.58 10.25
N ALA A 56 12.20 -22.90 11.38
CA ALA A 56 11.10 -22.12 11.94
C ALA A 56 11.61 -20.78 12.49
N GLN A 57 12.73 -20.81 13.23
CA GLN A 57 13.37 -19.61 13.77
C GLN A 57 13.81 -18.64 12.68
N ARG A 58 14.33 -19.15 11.55
CA ARG A 58 14.69 -18.31 10.40
C ARG A 58 13.46 -17.69 9.75
N ALA A 59 12.37 -18.43 9.60
CA ALA A 59 11.13 -17.92 9.04
C ALA A 59 10.51 -16.83 9.93
N SER A 60 10.53 -17.02 11.25
CA SER A 60 10.10 -16.01 12.22
C SER A 60 10.94 -14.74 12.15
N CYS A 61 12.28 -14.85 12.11
CA CYS A 61 13.18 -13.68 11.98
C CYS A 61 12.84 -12.85 10.74
N VAL A 62 12.65 -13.50 9.59
CA VAL A 62 12.30 -12.82 8.33
C VAL A 62 10.92 -12.16 8.44
N ALA A 63 9.92 -12.87 8.98
CA ALA A 63 8.57 -12.33 9.13
C ALA A 63 8.54 -11.09 10.04
N GLU A 64 9.21 -11.15 11.19
CA GLU A 64 9.31 -10.03 12.14
C GLU A 64 10.03 -8.84 11.49
N SER A 65 11.14 -9.08 10.81
CA SER A 65 11.90 -8.01 10.15
C SER A 65 11.12 -7.33 9.02
N LEU A 66 10.37 -8.12 8.24
CA LEU A 66 9.46 -7.59 7.22
C LEU A 66 8.35 -6.75 7.84
N GLN A 67 7.78 -7.21 8.94
CA GLN A 67 6.72 -6.51 9.65
C GLN A 67 7.23 -5.19 10.26
N ASP A 68 8.40 -5.19 10.88
CA ASP A 68 9.00 -4.00 11.48
C ASP A 68 9.37 -2.96 10.41
N PHE A 69 9.93 -3.40 9.29
CA PHE A 69 10.20 -2.53 8.15
C PHE A 69 8.91 -1.91 7.59
N ALA A 70 7.87 -2.71 7.39
CA ALA A 70 6.58 -2.21 6.94
C ALA A 70 6.01 -1.17 7.92
N GLN A 71 6.08 -1.42 9.24
CA GLN A 71 5.64 -0.45 10.24
C GLN A 71 6.39 0.88 10.15
N GLN A 72 7.73 0.83 10.03
CA GLN A 72 8.55 2.04 9.95
C GLN A 72 8.28 2.84 8.68
N THR A 73 8.26 2.15 7.53
CA THR A 73 8.02 2.78 6.23
C THR A 73 6.60 3.30 6.06
N GLN A 74 5.61 2.65 6.67
CA GLN A 74 4.20 3.08 6.63
C GLN A 74 3.88 4.21 7.62
N GLN A 75 4.76 4.50 8.57
CA GLN A 75 4.51 5.51 9.60
C GLN A 75 4.20 6.91 9.04
N PRO A 76 4.90 7.44 8.03
CA PRO A 76 4.57 8.74 7.44
C PRO A 76 3.17 8.77 6.79
N VAL A 77 2.76 7.68 6.14
CA VAL A 77 1.42 7.54 5.57
C VAL A 77 0.38 7.48 6.67
N LYS A 78 0.64 6.74 7.75
CA LYS A 78 -0.23 6.65 8.92
C LYS A 78 -0.44 8.02 9.59
N ASP A 79 0.63 8.79 9.77
CA ASP A 79 0.58 10.12 10.37
C ASP A 79 -0.20 11.10 9.48
N LEU A 80 -0.04 11.01 8.16
CA LEU A 80 -0.80 11.80 7.19
C LEU A 80 -2.29 11.44 7.22
N LEU A 81 -2.63 10.16 7.22
CA LEU A 81 -4.02 9.69 7.30
C LEU A 81 -4.68 10.08 8.63
N ALA A 82 -3.92 10.15 9.73
CA ALA A 82 -4.45 10.64 11.00
C ALA A 82 -4.77 12.15 10.96
N GLN A 83 -3.98 12.94 10.24
CA GLN A 83 -4.19 14.38 10.06
C GLN A 83 -5.36 14.72 9.13
N HIS A 84 -5.71 13.80 8.23
CA HIS A 84 -6.70 14.01 7.16
C HIS A 84 -7.88 13.03 7.23
N SER A 85 -8.32 12.68 8.45
CA SER A 85 -9.40 11.70 8.68
C SER A 85 -10.74 12.00 8.02
N ASP A 86 -10.97 13.24 7.59
CA ASP A 86 -12.17 13.72 6.88
C ASP A 86 -12.12 13.47 5.35
N LEU A 87 -10.93 13.20 4.81
CA LEU A 87 -10.68 13.06 3.37
C LEU A 87 -10.74 11.61 2.87
N TYR A 88 -11.10 10.65 3.72
CA TYR A 88 -11.31 9.25 3.36
C TYR A 88 -12.32 8.58 4.29
N SER A 89 -12.75 7.35 3.98
CA SER A 89 -13.68 6.59 4.84
C SER A 89 -12.95 5.65 5.79
N THR A 90 -12.09 4.78 5.24
CA THR A 90 -11.32 3.80 6.01
C THR A 90 -9.97 3.55 5.37
N SER A 91 -9.01 3.05 6.15
CA SER A 91 -7.70 2.64 5.66
C SER A 91 -7.28 1.29 6.25
N THR A 92 -6.57 0.50 5.44
CA THR A 92 -6.05 -0.82 5.81
C THR A 92 -4.57 -0.90 5.48
N PHE A 93 -3.76 -1.21 6.49
CA PHE A 93 -2.32 -1.35 6.36
C PHE A 93 -1.96 -2.81 6.08
N LEU A 94 -1.32 -3.06 4.93
CA LEU A 94 -0.95 -4.37 4.44
C LEU A 94 0.56 -4.52 4.53
N TRP A 95 1.04 -5.17 5.59
CA TRP A 95 2.47 -5.25 5.88
C TRP A 95 3.23 -6.13 4.87
N ILE A 96 2.59 -7.19 4.36
CA ILE A 96 3.24 -8.20 3.51
C ILE A 96 3.77 -7.59 2.20
N ASN A 97 2.99 -6.74 1.56
CA ASN A 97 3.33 -6.06 0.30
C ASN A 97 3.68 -4.58 0.53
N ASN A 98 3.94 -4.20 1.77
CA ASN A 98 4.19 -2.83 2.19
C ASN A 98 3.27 -1.79 1.53
N SER A 99 1.96 -1.99 1.65
CA SER A 99 0.97 -1.16 0.97
C SER A 99 -0.13 -0.70 1.93
N VAL A 100 -0.82 0.38 1.57
CA VAL A 100 -1.96 0.93 2.33
C VAL A 100 -3.14 1.09 1.40
N ALA A 101 -4.22 0.36 1.66
CA ALA A 101 -5.48 0.53 0.97
C ALA A 101 -6.27 1.66 1.66
N VAL A 102 -6.79 2.61 0.88
CA VAL A 102 -7.59 3.74 1.39
C VAL A 102 -8.90 3.80 0.62
N LYS A 103 -10.01 3.73 1.35
CA LYS A 103 -11.36 3.76 0.79
C LYS A 103 -11.90 5.18 0.69
N SER A 104 -12.53 5.48 -0.44
CA SER A 104 -13.22 6.75 -0.70
C SER A 104 -12.33 7.98 -0.45
N ALA A 105 -11.11 7.95 -0.97
CA ALA A 105 -10.13 9.02 -0.85
C ALA A 105 -10.51 10.22 -1.74
N CYS A 106 -10.46 11.42 -1.17
CA CYS A 106 -10.58 12.67 -1.91
C CYS A 106 -9.30 13.00 -2.68
N ARG A 107 -9.43 13.84 -3.71
CA ARG A 107 -8.32 14.35 -4.52
C ARG A 107 -7.21 14.99 -3.68
N GLU A 108 -7.58 15.76 -2.66
CA GLU A 108 -6.64 16.44 -1.76
C GLU A 108 -5.75 15.44 -1.02
N LEU A 109 -6.31 14.30 -0.61
CA LEU A 109 -5.57 13.24 0.07
C LEU A 109 -4.59 12.56 -0.88
N ILE A 110 -5.01 12.27 -2.11
CA ILE A 110 -4.14 11.66 -3.13
C ILE A 110 -2.93 12.56 -3.41
N ILE A 111 -3.16 13.87 -3.53
CA ILE A 111 -2.09 14.85 -3.72
C ILE A 111 -1.13 14.88 -2.52
N ALA A 112 -1.68 14.84 -1.30
CA ALA A 112 -0.87 14.81 -0.08
C ALA A 112 -0.03 13.52 0.03
N LEU A 113 -0.58 12.37 -0.35
CA LEU A 113 0.12 11.09 -0.37
C LEU A 113 1.24 11.07 -1.42
N ALA A 114 1.02 11.60 -2.62
CA ALA A 114 2.04 11.62 -3.68
C ALA A 114 3.29 12.45 -3.31
N ARG A 115 3.15 13.40 -2.38
CA ARG A 115 4.24 14.21 -1.83
C ARG A 115 5.15 13.47 -0.86
N LEU A 116 4.70 12.34 -0.33
CA LEU A 116 5.53 11.55 0.57
C LEU A 116 6.63 10.84 -0.22
N ASP A 117 7.87 11.02 0.20
CA ASP A 117 9.02 10.32 -0.41
C ASP A 117 8.92 8.79 -0.26
N ALA A 118 8.26 8.32 0.81
CA ALA A 118 8.04 6.91 1.06
C ALA A 118 7.04 6.24 0.11
N VAL A 119 6.25 7.04 -0.62
CA VAL A 119 5.26 6.52 -1.59
C VAL A 119 5.93 6.30 -2.94
N GLU A 120 5.90 5.05 -3.38
CA GLU A 120 6.43 4.62 -4.67
C GLU A 120 5.35 4.74 -5.76
N LYS A 121 4.12 4.32 -5.43
CA LYS A 121 3.01 4.31 -6.39
C LYS A 121 1.65 4.47 -5.73
N ILE A 122 0.71 5.10 -6.43
CA ILE A 122 -0.71 5.22 -6.07
C ILE A 122 -1.54 4.76 -7.25
N ASP A 123 -2.25 3.65 -7.07
CA ASP A 123 -3.17 3.11 -8.05
C ASP A 123 -4.61 3.18 -7.54
N MET A 124 -5.58 3.15 -8.46
CA MET A 124 -6.96 2.88 -8.09
C MET A 124 -7.06 1.42 -7.62
N GLU A 125 -7.79 1.19 -6.53
CA GLU A 125 -7.98 -0.17 -6.02
C GLU A 125 -8.83 -0.97 -6.99
N GLN A 126 -8.28 -2.08 -7.50
CA GLN A 126 -8.99 -2.97 -8.41
C GLN A 126 -9.73 -4.04 -7.60
N VAL A 127 -11.04 -3.92 -7.51
CA VAL A 127 -11.90 -4.96 -6.94
C VAL A 127 -12.31 -5.91 -8.05
N PHE A 128 -11.72 -7.10 -8.06
CA PHE A 128 -12.13 -8.18 -8.95
C PHE A 128 -13.25 -8.99 -8.30
N GLU A 129 -14.45 -8.94 -8.87
CA GLU A 129 -15.51 -9.85 -8.47
C GLU A 129 -15.14 -11.28 -8.86
N ILE A 130 -14.97 -12.15 -7.87
CA ILE A 130 -14.85 -13.58 -8.12
C ILE A 130 -16.25 -14.05 -8.52
N GLN A 131 -16.46 -14.29 -9.81
CA GLN A 131 -17.67 -14.97 -10.28
C GLN A 131 -17.69 -16.36 -9.63
N ALA A 132 -18.50 -16.52 -8.59
CA ALA A 132 -18.83 -17.82 -8.06
C ALA A 132 -19.56 -18.56 -9.18
N GLY A 133 -18.81 -19.35 -9.95
CA GLY A 133 -19.37 -20.19 -11.00
C GLY A 133 -20.47 -21.02 -10.37
N ALA A 134 -21.71 -20.81 -10.83
CA ALA A 134 -22.81 -21.75 -10.67
C ALA A 134 -22.52 -23.00 -11.51
N GLY A 135 -21.40 -23.67 -11.21
CA GLY A 135 -20.98 -24.95 -11.75
C GLY A 135 -21.33 -26.02 -10.72
N MET A 136 -22.62 -26.31 -10.65
CA MET A 136 -23.21 -27.62 -10.34
C MET A 136 -22.18 -28.71 -9.99
N PHE A 137 -21.83 -28.84 -8.70
CA PHE A 137 -21.21 -30.08 -8.20
C PHE A 137 -22.35 -31.11 -8.03
N THR A 138 -22.70 -31.81 -9.11
CA THR A 138 -23.37 -33.10 -8.99
C THR A 138 -22.31 -34.14 -8.65
N ALA A 139 -22.29 -34.56 -7.39
CA ALA A 139 -21.64 -35.81 -7.01
C ALA A 139 -22.54 -36.96 -7.48
N GLU A 140 -22.02 -37.81 -8.37
CA GLU A 140 -22.53 -39.16 -8.61
C GLU A 140 -21.79 -40.16 -7.71
#